data_AF-A0A936WZM3-F1
#
_entry.id   AF-A0A936WZM3-F1
#
_cell.length_a   1.000
_cell.length_b   1.000
_cell.length_c   1.000
_cell.angle_alpha   90.00
_cell.angle_beta   90.00
_cell.angle_gamma   90.00
#
_symmetry.space_group_name_H-M   'P 1'
#
loop_
_entity.id
_entity.type
_entity.pdbx_description
1 polymer ?
#
loop_
_entity_poly.entity_id
_entity_poly.type
_entity_poly.pdbx_seq_one_letter_code
_entity_poly.pdbx_strand_id
1 'polypeptide(L)'
;MSKAWGTFCLQEIVNRPKKGFFSWEYWLKTELKDFCEEHINNISHRDFIHGDALKATWKNFLKGDPTVRWMEVWLFVILDYWMQKNEM
;
A
#
# COMPACT_ATOMS: atom_id res chain seq x y z
N MET A 1 -13.16 23.04 20.19
CA MET A 1 -14.21 22.72 19.20
C MET A 1 -14.58 21.23 19.31
N SER A 2 -15.44 20.83 20.26
CA SER A 2 -15.74 19.39 20.50
C SER A 2 -17.22 19.07 20.74
N LYS A 3 -18.13 20.05 20.72
CA LYS A 3 -19.52 19.84 21.19
C LYS A 3 -20.56 19.56 20.11
N ALA A 4 -20.22 19.56 18.81
CA ALA A 4 -21.23 19.43 17.75
C ALA A 4 -21.44 17.99 17.23
N TRP A 5 -20.42 17.12 17.29
CA TRP A 5 -20.46 15.80 16.63
C TRP A 5 -20.75 14.62 17.58
N GLY A 6 -20.66 14.84 18.90
CA GLY A 6 -20.75 13.77 19.90
C GLY A 6 -22.12 13.12 20.07
N THR A 7 -23.17 13.71 19.50
CA THR A 7 -24.55 13.22 19.63
C THR A 7 -24.92 12.15 18.59
N PHE A 8 -24.17 12.06 17.48
CA PHE A 8 -24.49 11.16 16.36
C PHE A 8 -23.60 9.91 16.30
N CYS A 9 -22.41 9.96 16.91
CA CYS A 9 -21.49 8.84 16.97
C CYS A 9 -21.50 8.21 18.36
N LEU A 10 -21.49 6.87 18.43
CA LEU A 10 -21.34 6.14 19.69
C LEU A 10 -20.11 6.66 20.44
N GLN A 11 -20.27 6.90 21.75
CA GLN A 11 -19.22 7.44 22.61
C GLN A 11 -17.93 6.59 22.59
N GLU A 12 -18.05 5.29 22.34
CA GLU A 12 -16.92 4.38 22.16
C GLU A 12 -16.05 4.75 20.93
N ILE A 13 -16.66 5.24 19.86
CA ILE A 13 -15.95 5.65 18.63
C ILE A 13 -15.24 7.00 18.86
N VAL A 14 -15.95 7.95 19.47
CA VAL A 14 -15.43 9.31 19.72
C VAL A 14 -14.28 9.28 20.72
N ASN A 15 -14.37 8.43 21.74
CA ASN A 15 -13.39 8.33 22.81
C ASN A 15 -12.37 7.21 22.59
N ARG A 16 -12.37 6.55 21.43
CA ARG A 16 -11.37 5.52 21.10
C ARG A 16 -9.97 6.15 21.17
N PRO A 17 -9.06 5.65 22.02
CA PRO A 17 -7.70 6.18 22.10
C PRO A 17 -7.03 6.05 20.73
N LYS A 18 -6.29 7.10 20.33
CA LYS A 18 -5.52 7.10 19.08
C LYS A 18 -4.52 5.95 19.14
N LYS A 19 -4.83 4.84 18.45
CA LYS A 19 -3.83 3.78 18.22
C LYS A 19 -2.76 4.38 17.30
N GLY A 20 -1.50 4.09 17.61
CA GLY A 20 -0.32 4.70 17.00
C GLY A 20 -0.28 4.68 15.47
N PHE A 21 0.68 5.42 14.93
CA PHE A 21 0.84 5.71 13.51
C PHE A 21 0.82 4.44 12.64
N PHE A 22 -0.01 4.49 11.59
CA PHE A 22 -0.21 3.42 10.62
C PHE A 22 0.99 3.38 9.65
N SER A 23 1.87 2.37 9.77
CA SER A 23 3.03 2.24 8.89
C SER A 23 2.65 1.44 7.65
N TRP A 24 2.34 2.16 6.56
CA TRP A 24 2.12 1.55 5.24
C TRP A 24 3.29 0.65 4.85
N GLU A 25 4.52 1.07 5.11
CA GLU A 25 5.71 0.28 4.81
C GLU A 25 5.68 -1.09 5.49
N TYR A 26 5.30 -1.15 6.76
CA TYR A 26 5.17 -2.43 7.49
C TYR A 26 4.14 -3.31 6.79
N TRP A 27 2.93 -2.78 6.56
CA TRP A 27 1.82 -3.54 5.96
C TRP A 27 2.16 -4.12 4.59
N LEU A 28 2.83 -3.32 3.75
CA LEU A 28 3.26 -3.78 2.42
C LEU A 28 4.31 -4.91 2.50
N LYS A 29 5.08 -5.00 3.58
CA LYS A 29 6.08 -6.07 3.81
C LYS A 29 5.51 -7.29 4.53
N THR A 30 4.35 -7.17 5.18
CA THR A 30 3.74 -8.22 5.99
C THR A 30 2.36 -8.59 5.45
N GLU A 31 1.28 -8.02 5.98
CA GLU A 31 -0.10 -8.46 5.73
C GLU A 31 -0.53 -8.31 4.27
N LEU A 32 0.03 -7.33 3.55
CA LEU A 32 -0.24 -7.06 2.14
C LEU A 32 0.85 -7.57 1.22
N LYS A 33 1.86 -8.30 1.74
CA LYS A 33 3.04 -8.70 0.96
C LYS A 33 2.64 -9.51 -0.27
N ASP A 34 1.82 -10.54 -0.09
CA ASP A 34 1.44 -11.44 -1.18
C ASP A 34 0.62 -10.71 -2.24
N PHE A 35 -0.29 -9.82 -1.82
CA PHE A 35 -1.05 -8.95 -2.72
C PHE A 35 -0.12 -8.03 -3.54
N CYS A 36 0.87 -7.40 -2.90
CA CYS A 36 1.82 -6.54 -3.60
C CYS A 36 2.70 -7.35 -4.56
N GLU A 37 3.20 -8.51 -4.11
CA GLU A 37 4.07 -9.38 -4.88
C GLU A 37 3.37 -9.92 -6.13
N GLU A 38 2.10 -10.30 -6.04
CA GLU A 38 1.27 -10.68 -7.18
C GLU A 38 1.18 -9.54 -8.21
N HIS A 39 0.73 -8.35 -7.79
CA HIS A 39 0.54 -7.22 -8.69
C HIS A 39 1.85 -6.69 -9.29
N ILE A 40 2.93 -6.67 -8.52
CA ILE A 40 4.27 -6.30 -9.01
C ILE A 40 4.74 -7.31 -10.06
N ASN A 41 4.56 -8.61 -9.82
CA ASN A 41 4.91 -9.62 -10.80
C ASN A 41 4.06 -9.49 -12.05
N ASN A 42 2.74 -9.28 -11.94
CA ASN A 42 1.87 -9.14 -13.10
C ASN A 42 2.25 -7.93 -13.95
N ILE A 43 2.37 -6.75 -13.34
CA ILE A 43 2.67 -5.52 -14.08
C ILE A 43 4.08 -5.52 -14.67
N SER A 44 5.02 -6.27 -14.08
CA SER A 44 6.39 -6.39 -14.59
C SER A 44 6.49 -7.04 -15.97
N HIS A 45 5.47 -7.78 -16.40
CA HIS A 45 5.42 -8.40 -17.71
C HIS A 45 4.80 -7.50 -18.78
N ARG A 46 4.34 -6.29 -18.43
CA ARG A 46 3.75 -5.35 -19.39
C ARG A 46 4.85 -4.59 -20.15
N ASP A 47 4.69 -4.43 -21.45
CA ASP A 47 5.72 -3.88 -22.36
C ASP A 47 6.21 -2.46 -22.01
N PHE A 48 5.35 -1.66 -21.35
CA PHE A 48 5.68 -0.28 -20.95
C PHE A 48 6.35 -0.19 -19.57
N ILE A 49 6.60 -1.32 -18.91
CA ILE A 49 7.25 -1.41 -17.60
C ILE A 49 8.64 -2.01 -17.75
N HIS A 50 9.63 -1.38 -17.12
CA HIS A 50 10.95 -1.99 -16.97
C HIS A 50 10.91 -3.05 -15.86
N GLY A 51 10.45 -4.25 -16.22
CA GLY A 51 10.11 -5.33 -15.28
C GLY A 51 11.24 -5.73 -14.33
N ASP A 52 12.47 -5.86 -14.83
CA ASP A 52 13.62 -6.27 -14.02
C ASP A 52 13.98 -5.21 -12.97
N ALA A 53 13.95 -3.92 -13.33
CA ALA A 53 14.18 -2.84 -12.38
C ALA A 53 13.07 -2.76 -11.33
N LEU A 54 11.81 -3.00 -11.72
CA LEU A 54 10.70 -3.02 -10.77
C LEU A 54 10.83 -4.19 -9.78
N LYS A 55 11.16 -5.40 -10.24
CA LYS A 55 11.42 -6.57 -9.37
C LYS A 55 12.60 -6.32 -8.43
N ALA A 56 13.66 -5.68 -8.91
CA ALA A 56 14.80 -5.29 -8.08
C ALA A 56 14.39 -4.25 -7.02
N THR A 57 13.58 -3.26 -7.39
CA THR A 57 13.02 -2.25 -6.49
C THR A 57 12.18 -2.91 -5.39
N TRP A 58 11.31 -3.85 -5.74
CA TRP A 58 10.51 -4.63 -4.78
C TRP A 58 11.40 -5.42 -3.81
N LYS A 59 12.43 -6.10 -4.32
CA LYS A 59 13.38 -6.85 -3.48
C LYS A 59 14.15 -5.94 -2.52
N ASN A 60 14.56 -4.75 -2.96
CA ASN A 60 15.26 -3.78 -2.12
C ASN A 60 14.32 -3.19 -1.06
N PHE A 61 13.07 -2.90 -1.44
CA PHE A 61 12.02 -2.50 -0.50
C PHE A 61 11.84 -3.52 0.62
N LEU A 62 11.67 -4.80 0.29
CA LEU A 62 11.52 -5.88 1.28
C LEU A 62 12.73 -6.00 2.22
N LYS A 63 13.94 -5.68 1.75
CA LYS A 63 15.16 -5.65 2.57
C LYS A 63 15.26 -4.44 3.51
N GLY A 64 14.37 -3.46 3.40
CA GLY A 64 14.44 -2.22 4.18
C GLY A 64 15.43 -1.21 3.64
N ASP A 65 15.71 -1.22 2.33
CA ASP A 65 16.51 -0.18 1.70
C ASP A 65 15.81 1.19 1.82
N PRO A 66 16.41 2.18 2.51
CA PRO A 66 15.77 3.48 2.73
C PRO A 66 15.65 4.32 1.45
N THR A 67 16.31 3.93 0.36
CA THR A 67 16.21 4.62 -0.93
C THR A 67 14.89 4.33 -1.65
N VAL A 68 14.21 3.23 -1.30
CA VAL A 68 12.94 2.84 -1.92
C VAL A 68 11.78 3.30 -1.06
N ARG A 69 10.94 4.20 -1.60
CA ARG A 69 9.80 4.73 -0.86
C ARG A 69 8.61 3.79 -1.00
N TRP A 70 7.93 3.49 0.12
CA TRP A 70 6.74 2.62 0.12
C TRP A 70 5.67 3.09 -0.88
N MET A 71 5.55 4.40 -1.10
CA MET A 71 4.57 4.98 -2.02
C MET A 71 4.88 4.63 -3.49
N GLU A 72 6.15 4.52 -3.88
CA GLU A 72 6.53 4.16 -5.26
C GLU A 72 6.09 2.73 -5.57
N VAL A 73 6.37 1.81 -4.66
CA VAL A 73 5.92 0.41 -4.76
C VAL A 73 4.40 0.34 -4.81
N TRP A 74 3.72 1.10 -3.95
CA TRP A 74 2.27 1.10 -3.87
C TRP A 74 1.58 1.59 -5.15
N LEU A 75 2.17 2.57 -5.84
CA LEU A 75 1.62 3.07 -7.10
C LEU A 75 1.59 2.00 -8.20
N PHE A 76 2.63 1.17 -8.31
CA PHE A 76 2.64 0.06 -9.26
C PHE A 76 1.60 -1.01 -8.91
N VAL A 77 1.45 -1.32 -7.62
CA VAL A 77 0.43 -2.28 -7.14
C VAL A 77 -0.98 -1.80 -7.47
N ILE A 78 -1.31 -0.55 -7.15
CA ILE A 78 -2.63 0.02 -7.41
C ILE A 78 -2.89 0.17 -8.91
N LEU A 79 -1.88 0.53 -9.69
CA LEU A 79 -2.01 0.61 -11.14
C LEU A 79 -2.41 -0.76 -11.71
N ASP A 80 -1.66 -1.82 -11.39
CA ASP A 80 -1.98 -3.15 -11.88
C ASP A 80 -3.36 -3.64 -11.41
N TYR A 81 -3.68 -3.45 -10.13
CA TYR A 81 -4.99 -3.76 -9.58
C TYR A 81 -6.12 -3.04 -10.34
N TRP A 82 -5.95 -1.74 -10.62
CA TRP A 82 -6.92 -0.98 -11.39
C TRP A 82 -7.04 -1.50 -12.82
N MET A 83 -5.93 -1.80 -13.48
CA MET A 83 -5.95 -2.36 -14.85
C MET A 83 -6.70 -3.70 -14.90
N GLN A 84 -6.43 -4.61 -13.95
CA GLN A 84 -7.15 -5.89 -13.86
C GLN A 84 -8.65 -5.71 -13.63
N LYS A 85 -9.06 -4.71 -12.82
CA LYS A 85 -10.48 -4.41 -12.57
C LYS A 85 -11.20 -3.74 -13.73
N ASN A 86 -10.46 -3.20 -14.70
CA ASN A 86 -11.00 -2.49 -15.86
C ASN A 86 -10.67 -3.21 -17.19
N GLU A 87 -10.32 -4.50 -17.12
CA GLU A 87 -10.10 -5.38 -18.28
C GLU A 87 -8.98 -4.90 -19.24
N MET A 88 -7.87 -4.38 -18.67
CA MET A 88 -6.69 -3.91 -19.40
C MET A 88 -5.44 -4.76 -19.21
#